data_AF-A0AAD1WKV3-F1
#
_entry.id   AF-A0AAD1WKV3-F1
#
_cell.length_a   1.000
_cell.length_b   1.000
_cell.length_c   1.000
_cell.angle_alpha   90.00
_cell.angle_beta   90.00
_cell.angle_gamma   90.00
#
_symmetry.space_group_name_H-M   'P 1'
#
loop_
_entity.id
_entity.type
_entity.pdbx_description
1 polymer ?
#
loop_
_entity_poly.entity_id
_entity_poly.type
_entity_poly.pdbx_seq_one_letter_code
_entity_poly.pdbx_strand_id
1 'polypeptide(L)'
;IIAGGRSRTRATDPLMRRHFVRLHYVTLAARPPYRQKRYEDSYSTVHSKSECHEFVFVNESVCFLLLSWSFNAKNSKAIILNYRKKYCIGDSLTVRVDMFDFLGKEKTYGGDFLRARIYSQSLGAGASGRIEDFNNGSYLINFTLSWEGNVRISIILLHPSEGVSVLWRTRNMGYKNIIYIGKFLNKTQEIHKECGFSLESQEEQCEYADKIHGEFFYCLKPQNVPCEALISLMSQNKNHAYLTKLEKSMFTRSNIGVEIGINVKEVAVLKCQRNSTIEVKPKCRIGMSPPFPGGYFLNNVWHSLFCNLTSYEPLSQINECLSGKMIYLMGDSTIRQWIEFFPKLMKTLILLNRNPSYIQA
;
A
#
# COMPACT_ATOMS: atom_id res chain seq x y z
N ILE A 1 -8.66 -8.20 -2.29
CA ILE A 1 -7.85 -8.52 -3.50
C ILE A 1 -6.42 -8.75 -3.03
N ILE A 2 -6.04 -10.00 -2.77
CA ILE A 2 -4.69 -10.36 -2.35
C ILE A 2 -4.11 -11.17 -3.51
N ALA A 3 -3.35 -10.51 -4.37
CA ALA A 3 -2.60 -11.17 -5.44
C ALA A 3 -1.37 -11.84 -4.81
N GLY A 4 -1.52 -13.09 -4.40
CA GLY A 4 -0.42 -13.93 -3.92
C GLY A 4 0.39 -14.48 -5.09
N GLY A 5 1.63 -14.03 -5.24
CA GLY A 5 2.63 -14.70 -6.08
C GLY A 5 3.44 -15.67 -5.22
N ARG A 6 3.57 -16.93 -5.67
CA ARG A 6 4.49 -17.92 -5.08
C ARG A 6 5.93 -17.41 -5.19
N SER A 7 6.73 -17.57 -4.13
CA SER A 7 8.16 -17.24 -4.16
C SER A 7 9.04 -18.30 -3.50
N ARG A 8 10.12 -18.68 -4.21
CA ARG A 8 11.12 -19.72 -3.87
C ARG A 8 12.52 -19.23 -4.26
N THR A 9 13.46 -19.07 -3.32
CA THR A 9 14.89 -18.83 -3.66
C THR A 9 15.90 -19.26 -2.57
N ARG A 10 16.89 -20.09 -2.94
CA ARG A 10 18.02 -20.71 -2.21
C ARG A 10 19.44 -20.37 -2.72
N ALA A 11 20.48 -20.55 -1.89
CA ALA A 11 21.88 -20.17 -2.13
C ALA A 11 22.90 -21.35 -2.13
N THR A 12 24.01 -21.21 -2.87
CA THR A 12 25.31 -21.88 -2.63
C THR A 12 26.49 -21.05 -3.19
N ASP A 13 27.56 -20.84 -2.41
CA ASP A 13 28.98 -21.30 -2.61
C ASP A 13 30.05 -20.45 -1.83
N PRO A 14 31.30 -20.93 -1.58
CA PRO A 14 31.91 -20.89 -0.26
C PRO A 14 33.39 -20.45 -0.29
N LEU A 15 33.73 -19.20 0.01
CA LEU A 15 35.09 -18.81 0.44
C LEU A 15 35.09 -17.30 0.72
N MET A 16 34.77 -16.94 1.96
CA MET A 16 35.49 -15.92 2.72
C MET A 16 34.99 -15.97 4.15
N ARG A 17 35.82 -16.55 5.03
CA ARG A 17 35.67 -16.45 6.47
C ARG A 17 35.87 -14.98 6.86
N ARG A 18 34.98 -14.51 7.74
CA ARG A 18 35.00 -13.27 8.53
C ARG A 18 34.26 -12.09 7.89
N HIS A 19 33.14 -11.78 8.55
CA HIS A 19 32.39 -10.52 8.59
C HIS A 19 31.22 -10.31 7.61
N PHE A 20 30.03 -10.24 8.24
CA PHE A 20 28.73 -9.74 7.79
C PHE A 20 27.91 -10.60 6.81
N VAL A 21 27.09 -11.51 7.37
CA VAL A 21 25.82 -11.91 6.76
C VAL A 21 24.79 -10.84 7.12
N ARG A 22 24.52 -9.92 6.19
CA ARG A 22 23.45 -8.92 6.30
C ARG A 22 22.15 -9.57 5.81
N LEU A 23 21.44 -10.22 6.72
CA LEU A 23 20.03 -10.51 6.55
C LEU A 23 19.30 -9.17 6.62
N HIS A 24 18.59 -8.79 5.56
CA HIS A 24 17.56 -7.77 5.64
C HIS A 24 16.29 -8.38 5.07
N TYR A 25 15.37 -8.76 5.96
CA TYR A 25 13.96 -8.83 5.65
C TYR A 25 13.34 -7.55 6.19
N VAL A 26 12.57 -6.85 5.36
CA VAL A 26 11.53 -5.93 5.85
C VAL A 26 10.25 -6.35 5.15
N THR A 27 9.56 -7.31 5.73
CA THR A 27 8.09 -7.36 5.62
C THR A 27 7.56 -6.76 6.90
N LEU A 28 7.15 -5.50 6.83
CA LEU A 28 6.37 -4.82 7.86
C LEU A 28 5.06 -5.60 8.08
N ALA A 29 5.10 -6.63 8.92
CA ALA A 29 4.01 -6.84 9.85
C ALA A 29 4.02 -5.60 10.74
N ALA A 30 3.17 -4.63 10.40
CA ALA A 30 3.04 -3.41 11.16
C ALA A 30 2.66 -3.75 12.61
N ARG A 31 3.65 -3.81 13.50
CA ARG A 31 3.53 -3.09 14.76
C ARG A 31 4.19 -1.73 14.53
N PRO A 32 3.50 -0.61 14.80
CA PRO A 32 4.02 0.70 14.45
C PRO A 32 5.31 0.98 15.23
N PRO A 33 6.43 1.34 14.56
CA PRO A 33 7.53 1.95 15.27
C PRO A 33 7.07 3.33 15.78
N TYR A 34 7.35 3.53 17.07
CA TYR A 34 7.24 4.75 17.87
C TYR A 34 7.36 6.07 17.09
N ARG A 35 6.26 6.48 16.45
CA ARG A 35 5.88 7.84 16.05
C ARG A 35 4.35 7.91 15.93
N GLN A 36 3.70 7.36 16.95
CA GLN A 36 2.28 7.46 17.24
C GLN A 36 1.96 8.88 17.71
N LYS A 37 1.90 9.82 16.77
CA LYS A 37 1.34 11.16 17.06
C LYS A 37 0.56 11.76 15.91
N ARG A 38 0.47 11.08 14.76
CA ARG A 38 -0.32 11.54 13.60
C ARG A 38 -1.41 10.56 13.19
N TYR A 39 -1.34 9.30 13.60
CA TYR A 39 -2.39 8.29 13.42
C TYR A 39 -3.24 8.07 14.68
N GLU A 40 -2.73 8.40 15.87
CA GLU A 40 -3.53 8.34 17.10
C GLU A 40 -4.61 9.42 17.14
N ASP A 41 -4.33 10.63 16.64
CA ASP A 41 -5.30 11.72 16.62
C ASP A 41 -6.54 11.43 15.74
N SER A 42 -6.45 10.50 14.78
CA SER A 42 -7.60 10.01 14.01
C SER A 42 -8.39 8.90 14.70
N TYR A 43 -7.80 8.21 15.68
CA TYR A 43 -8.40 7.05 16.36
C TYR A 43 -8.87 7.35 17.79
N SER A 44 -8.36 8.41 18.44
CA SER A 44 -8.76 8.79 19.79
C SER A 44 -10.17 9.40 19.91
N THR A 45 -10.84 9.69 18.80
CA THR A 45 -12.17 10.34 18.77
C THR A 45 -13.35 9.37 18.67
N VAL A 46 -13.14 8.04 18.72
CA VAL A 46 -14.23 7.06 18.88
C VAL A 46 -14.64 6.96 20.36
N HIS A 47 -14.93 8.10 20.98
CA HIS A 47 -15.47 8.18 22.33
C HIS A 47 -16.55 9.27 22.38
N SER A 48 -17.65 9.06 21.66
CA SER A 48 -18.91 9.74 21.96
C SER A 48 -19.98 8.71 22.25
N LYS A 49 -20.47 8.75 23.48
CA LYS A 49 -21.60 7.97 24.00
C LYS A 49 -22.81 8.07 23.06
N SER A 50 -23.22 6.94 22.51
CA SER A 50 -24.62 6.67 22.19
C SER A 50 -24.90 5.18 22.42
N GLU A 51 -25.51 4.94 23.58
CA GLU A 51 -26.29 3.77 24.02
C GLU A 51 -26.28 2.53 23.11
N CYS A 52 -25.40 1.57 23.43
CA CYS A 52 -25.64 0.17 23.16
C CYS A 52 -26.53 -0.38 24.28
N HIS A 53 -27.84 -0.54 24.04
CA HIS A 53 -28.70 -1.25 24.98
C HIS A 53 -28.41 -2.76 24.92
N GLU A 54 -28.09 -3.32 26.11
CA GLU A 54 -28.00 -4.73 26.51
C GLU A 54 -26.92 -5.64 25.88
N PHE A 55 -25.68 -5.51 26.37
CA PHE A 55 -25.05 -6.37 27.39
C PHE A 55 -23.56 -5.98 27.47
N VAL A 56 -23.13 -5.52 28.65
CA VAL A 56 -21.73 -5.13 28.93
C VAL A 56 -20.89 -6.38 29.12
N PHE A 57 -19.73 -6.47 28.43
CA PHE A 57 -18.40 -6.74 29.03
C PHE A 57 -17.25 -6.40 28.03
N VAL A 58 -16.51 -5.34 28.38
CA VAL A 58 -15.05 -5.08 28.28
C VAL A 58 -14.24 -5.68 27.10
N ASN A 59 -13.54 -4.78 26.37
CA ASN A 59 -12.53 -4.95 25.30
C ASN A 59 -13.01 -5.20 23.85
N GLU A 60 -12.63 -4.25 22.97
CA GLU A 60 -12.42 -4.40 21.51
C GLU A 60 -13.55 -4.97 20.63
N SER A 61 -14.80 -4.56 20.84
CA SER A 61 -15.89 -4.95 19.94
C SER A 61 -16.72 -3.75 19.48
N VAL A 62 -16.51 -3.31 18.23
CA VAL A 62 -17.53 -2.53 17.51
C VAL A 62 -18.67 -3.48 17.18
N CYS A 63 -19.84 -3.22 17.76
CA CYS A 63 -21.02 -4.05 17.58
C CYS A 63 -21.58 -3.85 16.17
N PHE A 64 -21.40 -4.84 15.29
CA PHE A 64 -21.98 -4.86 13.95
C PHE A 64 -23.38 -5.46 14.00
N LEU A 65 -24.39 -4.62 14.20
CA LEU A 65 -25.76 -4.99 13.92
C LEU A 65 -26.11 -4.50 12.50
N LEU A 66 -26.13 -5.48 11.59
CA LEU A 66 -26.68 -5.46 10.24
C LEU A 66 -25.79 -4.94 9.10
N LEU A 67 -25.57 -5.82 8.11
CA LEU A 67 -25.07 -5.45 6.78
C LEU A 67 -26.00 -4.52 6.03
N SER A 68 -27.26 -4.47 6.46
CA SER A 68 -28.18 -3.46 5.95
C SER A 68 -27.50 -2.12 6.19
N TRP A 69 -26.99 -1.79 7.39
CA TRP A 69 -26.31 -0.53 7.74
C TRP A 69 -24.95 -0.30 7.08
N SER A 70 -24.46 -1.25 6.28
CA SER A 70 -23.22 -1.07 5.53
C SER A 70 -23.41 -0.08 4.38
N PHE A 71 -22.45 0.83 4.26
CA PHE A 71 -22.50 2.02 3.44
C PHE A 71 -22.72 1.76 1.93
N ASN A 72 -23.36 2.72 1.25
CA ASN A 72 -23.58 2.64 -0.19
C ASN A 72 -23.01 3.87 -0.92
N ALA A 73 -21.93 3.65 -1.68
CA ALA A 73 -21.34 4.67 -2.54
C ALA A 73 -22.34 5.25 -3.56
N LYS A 74 -23.38 4.49 -3.95
CA LYS A 74 -24.44 4.96 -4.85
C LYS A 74 -25.35 6.02 -4.24
N ASN A 75 -25.57 5.96 -2.92
CA ASN A 75 -26.39 6.94 -2.21
C ASN A 75 -25.59 8.20 -1.86
N SER A 76 -24.26 8.09 -1.86
CA SER A 76 -23.36 9.14 -1.48
C SER A 76 -23.12 10.15 -2.59
N LYS A 77 -22.83 11.38 -2.19
CA LYS A 77 -22.84 12.53 -3.10
C LYS A 77 -21.52 13.27 -3.00
N ALA A 78 -20.97 13.61 -4.16
CA ALA A 78 -19.84 14.51 -4.27
C ALA A 78 -20.25 15.80 -4.99
N ILE A 79 -19.86 16.94 -4.43
CA ILE A 79 -20.14 18.27 -4.97
C ILE A 79 -18.86 19.10 -5.07
N ILE A 80 -18.64 19.73 -6.22
CA ILE A 80 -17.58 20.73 -6.36
C ILE A 80 -17.99 22.00 -5.61
N LEU A 81 -17.18 22.43 -4.66
CA LEU A 81 -17.41 23.68 -3.94
C LEU A 81 -16.98 24.87 -4.81
N ASN A 82 -17.78 25.94 -4.80
CA ASN A 82 -17.52 27.18 -5.55
C ASN A 82 -17.23 26.94 -7.04
N TYR A 83 -18.02 26.05 -7.67
CA TYR A 83 -17.83 25.64 -9.04
C TYR A 83 -17.70 26.82 -10.02
N ARG A 84 -16.65 26.78 -10.85
CA ARG A 84 -16.43 27.71 -11.96
C ARG A 84 -16.46 26.95 -13.28
N LYS A 85 -17.00 27.57 -14.33
CA LYS A 85 -17.01 26.98 -15.68
C LYS A 85 -15.60 26.79 -16.26
N LYS A 86 -14.64 27.61 -15.84
CA LYS A 86 -13.26 27.62 -16.32
C LYS A 86 -12.32 27.82 -15.12
N TYR A 87 -11.24 27.05 -15.10
CA TYR A 87 -10.15 27.15 -14.14
C TYR A 87 -8.85 27.47 -14.84
N CYS A 88 -7.88 27.98 -14.10
CA CYS A 88 -6.53 28.21 -14.55
C CYS A 88 -5.60 27.08 -14.09
N ILE A 89 -4.51 26.83 -14.83
CA ILE A 89 -3.41 26.01 -14.29
C ILE A 89 -2.93 26.61 -12.96
N GLY A 90 -2.70 25.73 -11.99
CA GLY A 90 -2.34 26.08 -10.61
C GLY A 90 -3.53 26.37 -9.71
N ASP A 91 -4.76 26.45 -10.23
CA ASP A 91 -5.95 26.57 -9.38
C ASP A 91 -6.18 25.32 -8.55
N SER A 92 -6.77 25.53 -7.38
CA SER A 92 -7.28 24.46 -6.53
C SER A 92 -8.74 24.16 -6.88
N LEU A 93 -9.07 22.88 -6.94
CA LEU A 93 -10.43 22.37 -7.08
C LEU A 93 -10.79 21.61 -5.82
N THR A 94 -11.82 22.07 -5.11
CA THR A 94 -12.27 21.47 -3.86
C THR A 94 -13.59 20.74 -4.06
N VAL A 95 -13.65 19.49 -3.60
CA VAL A 95 -14.85 18.64 -3.67
C VAL A 95 -15.23 18.23 -2.26
N ARG A 96 -16.48 18.46 -1.86
CA ARG A 96 -17.06 17.90 -0.65
C ARG A 96 -17.72 16.57 -0.98
N VAL A 97 -17.49 15.56 -0.16
CA VAL A 97 -18.14 14.25 -0.26
C VAL A 97 -18.92 14.01 1.02
N ASP A 98 -20.22 13.77 0.88
CA ASP A 98 -21.12 13.43 1.98
C ASP A 98 -21.50 11.95 1.86
N MET A 99 -21.23 11.20 2.93
CA MET A 99 -21.41 9.76 2.99
C MET A 99 -22.78 9.40 3.55
N PHE A 100 -23.47 8.47 2.87
CA PHE A 100 -24.78 7.97 3.23
C PHE A 100 -24.80 6.45 3.35
N ASP A 101 -25.54 5.95 4.32
CA ASP A 101 -25.80 4.51 4.45
C ASP A 101 -26.78 4.00 3.37
N PHE A 102 -27.08 2.70 3.41
CA PHE A 102 -28.05 2.06 2.52
C PHE A 102 -29.49 2.61 2.62
N LEU A 103 -29.89 3.16 3.78
CA LEU A 103 -31.21 3.77 4.00
C LEU A 103 -31.24 5.23 3.51
N GLY A 104 -30.10 5.75 3.07
CA GLY A 104 -29.98 7.15 2.68
C GLY A 104 -29.89 8.09 3.88
N LYS A 105 -29.50 7.59 5.06
CA LYS A 105 -29.21 8.42 6.22
C LYS A 105 -27.75 8.88 6.17
N GLU A 106 -27.54 10.14 6.52
CA GLU A 106 -26.19 10.70 6.66
C GLU A 106 -25.39 9.93 7.71
N LYS A 107 -24.16 9.59 7.35
CA LYS A 107 -23.21 8.97 8.26
C LYS A 107 -22.74 10.01 9.27
N THR A 108 -22.49 9.59 10.50
CA THR A 108 -22.06 10.47 11.60
C THR A 108 -20.61 10.25 12.02
N TYR A 109 -19.86 9.43 11.29
CA TYR A 109 -18.48 9.05 11.59
C TYR A 109 -17.65 8.87 10.32
N GLY A 110 -16.33 9.04 10.42
CA GLY A 110 -15.37 8.93 9.31
C GLY A 110 -14.81 7.52 9.10
N GLY A 111 -13.57 7.44 8.65
CA GLY A 111 -12.77 6.21 8.55
C GLY A 111 -12.91 5.44 7.23
N ASP A 112 -13.58 6.00 6.21
CA ASP A 112 -13.75 5.37 4.92
C ASP A 112 -12.45 5.42 4.10
N PHE A 113 -12.14 4.34 3.39
CA PHE A 113 -11.01 4.31 2.50
C PHE A 113 -11.39 4.81 1.11
N LEU A 114 -11.26 6.13 0.91
CA LEU A 114 -11.52 6.81 -0.35
C LEU A 114 -10.26 6.90 -1.21
N ARG A 115 -10.43 6.80 -2.53
CA ARG A 115 -9.40 7.13 -3.52
C ARG A 115 -9.95 8.17 -4.48
N ALA A 116 -9.29 9.32 -4.51
CA ALA A 116 -9.69 10.44 -5.35
C ALA A 116 -8.59 10.81 -6.33
N ARG A 117 -8.94 10.98 -7.60
CA ARG A 117 -8.01 11.39 -8.66
C ARG A 117 -8.66 12.32 -9.66
N ILE A 118 -7.83 13.13 -10.29
CA ILE A 118 -8.15 13.85 -11.52
C ILE A 118 -7.31 13.30 -12.66
N TYR A 119 -7.85 13.27 -13.88
CA TYR A 119 -7.15 12.71 -15.04
C TYR A 119 -7.66 13.22 -16.39
N SER A 120 -6.80 13.16 -17.40
CA SER A 120 -7.14 13.39 -18.81
C SER A 120 -6.50 12.28 -19.65
N GLN A 121 -7.33 11.36 -20.15
CA GLN A 121 -6.86 10.14 -20.81
C GLN A 121 -6.03 10.45 -22.08
N SER A 122 -6.48 11.41 -22.89
CA SER A 122 -5.81 11.82 -24.14
C SER A 122 -4.42 12.42 -23.92
N LEU A 123 -4.16 12.96 -22.74
CA LEU A 123 -2.89 13.58 -22.37
C LEU A 123 -2.01 12.65 -21.53
N GLY A 124 -2.43 11.42 -21.25
CA GLY A 124 -1.73 10.56 -20.28
C GLY A 124 -1.50 11.27 -18.94
N ALA A 125 -2.46 12.11 -18.52
CA ALA A 125 -2.33 13.00 -17.39
C ALA A 125 -3.15 12.53 -16.20
N GLY A 126 -2.61 12.71 -14.99
CA GLY A 126 -3.31 12.33 -13.77
C GLY A 126 -2.65 12.81 -12.48
N ALA A 127 -3.46 13.15 -11.49
CA ALA A 127 -3.00 13.52 -10.16
C ALA A 127 -3.93 13.00 -9.07
N SER A 128 -3.37 12.78 -7.88
CA SER A 128 -4.13 12.38 -6.69
C SER A 128 -4.68 13.60 -5.95
N GLY A 129 -5.88 13.46 -5.39
CA GLY A 129 -6.43 14.46 -4.47
C GLY A 129 -5.94 14.26 -3.05
N ARG A 130 -5.80 15.35 -2.29
CA ARG A 130 -5.66 15.31 -0.84
C ARG A 130 -7.03 15.16 -0.21
N ILE A 131 -7.23 14.13 0.60
CA ILE A 131 -8.50 13.84 1.27
C ILE A 131 -8.33 14.18 2.75
N GLU A 132 -9.27 14.97 3.27
CA GLU A 132 -9.40 15.33 4.68
C GLU A 132 -10.73 14.77 5.18
N ASP A 133 -10.67 13.96 6.24
CA ASP A 133 -11.83 13.36 6.90
C ASP A 133 -12.25 14.24 8.08
N PHE A 134 -13.51 14.70 8.10
CA PHE A 134 -14.03 15.50 9.21
C PHE A 134 -14.56 14.64 10.37
N ASN A 135 -14.44 13.32 10.28
CA ASN A 135 -14.89 12.34 11.26
C ASN A 135 -16.38 12.39 11.57
N ASN A 136 -17.19 12.99 10.68
CA ASN A 136 -18.62 13.17 10.83
C ASN A 136 -19.39 12.66 9.60
N GLY A 137 -18.79 11.77 8.80
CA GLY A 137 -19.35 11.27 7.55
C GLY A 137 -19.13 12.20 6.35
N SER A 138 -18.49 13.36 6.52
CA SER A 138 -18.13 14.27 5.44
C SER A 138 -16.62 14.31 5.20
N TYR A 139 -16.22 14.47 3.94
CA TYR A 139 -14.83 14.57 3.51
C TYR A 139 -14.62 15.77 2.62
N LEU A 140 -13.43 16.38 2.71
CA LEU A 140 -12.98 17.41 1.79
C LEU A 140 -11.84 16.90 0.93
N ILE A 141 -11.95 17.06 -0.39
CA ILE A 141 -10.95 16.62 -1.34
C ILE A 141 -10.41 17.83 -2.09
N ASN A 142 -9.11 18.06 -1.99
CA ASN A 142 -8.41 19.15 -2.65
C ASN A 142 -7.52 18.63 -3.77
N PHE A 143 -7.73 19.15 -4.98
CA PHE A 143 -6.89 18.88 -6.16
C PHE A 143 -6.19 20.15 -6.61
N THR A 144 -4.95 20.03 -7.10
CA THR A 144 -4.24 21.10 -7.81
C THR A 144 -4.27 20.82 -9.31
N LEU A 145 -4.86 21.73 -10.08
CA LEU A 145 -5.02 21.59 -11.54
C LEU A 145 -3.70 21.90 -12.25
N SER A 146 -2.99 20.85 -12.66
CA SER A 146 -1.57 20.98 -13.06
C SER A 146 -1.34 20.99 -14.57
N TRP A 147 -2.38 20.85 -15.39
CA TRP A 147 -2.27 20.84 -16.85
C TRP A 147 -3.47 21.50 -17.51
N GLU A 148 -3.29 21.91 -18.76
CA GLU A 148 -4.33 22.47 -19.61
C GLU A 148 -5.22 21.38 -20.21
N GLY A 149 -6.49 21.68 -20.40
CA GLY A 149 -7.46 20.85 -21.09
C GLY A 149 -8.61 20.42 -20.19
N ASN A 150 -9.35 19.42 -20.67
CA ASN A 150 -10.49 18.89 -19.95
C ASN A 150 -10.05 17.87 -18.91
N VAL A 151 -10.33 18.16 -17.64
CA VAL A 151 -9.93 17.35 -16.50
C VAL A 151 -11.15 16.63 -15.94
N ARG A 152 -11.09 15.30 -15.90
CA ARG A 152 -12.12 14.45 -15.29
C ARG A 152 -11.80 14.14 -13.86
N ILE A 153 -12.83 14.04 -13.03
CA ILE A 153 -12.74 13.71 -11.60
C ILE A 153 -13.26 12.29 -11.39
N SER A 154 -12.58 11.52 -10.56
CA SER A 154 -13.03 10.20 -10.12
C SER A 154 -12.80 10.03 -8.63
N ILE A 155 -13.83 9.60 -7.93
CA ILE A 155 -13.84 9.38 -6.49
C ILE A 155 -14.42 7.99 -6.26
N ILE A 156 -13.60 7.12 -5.69
CA ILE A 156 -13.93 5.72 -5.49
C ILE A 156 -13.89 5.42 -4.00
N LEU A 157 -14.95 4.82 -3.47
CA LEU A 157 -14.87 4.12 -2.20
C LEU A 157 -14.23 2.76 -2.41
N LEU A 158 -13.03 2.56 -1.89
CA LEU A 158 -12.38 1.25 -1.88
C LEU A 158 -13.01 0.34 -0.83
N HIS A 159 -13.09 0.81 0.42
CA HIS A 159 -13.73 0.11 1.52
C HIS A 159 -14.41 1.10 2.46
N PRO A 160 -15.64 0.83 2.93
CA PRO A 160 -16.25 1.64 3.96
C PRO A 160 -15.54 1.42 5.30
N SER A 161 -15.74 2.32 6.26
CA SER A 161 -15.08 2.27 7.58
C SER A 161 -15.27 0.94 8.31
N GLU A 162 -16.41 0.27 8.13
CA GLU A 162 -16.67 -1.04 8.71
C GLU A 162 -15.70 -2.08 8.13
N GLY A 163 -15.58 -2.10 6.80
CA GLY A 163 -14.65 -2.97 6.09
C GLY A 163 -13.19 -2.67 6.43
N VAL A 164 -12.83 -1.39 6.57
CA VAL A 164 -11.49 -0.97 7.00
C VAL A 164 -11.19 -1.47 8.41
N SER A 165 -12.14 -1.33 9.33
CA SER A 165 -12.01 -1.79 10.72
C SER A 165 -11.85 -3.31 10.80
N VAL A 166 -12.61 -4.05 10.00
CA VAL A 166 -12.48 -5.50 9.88
C VAL A 166 -11.12 -5.89 9.31
N LEU A 167 -10.65 -5.26 8.23
CA LEU A 167 -9.31 -5.51 7.68
C LEU A 167 -8.20 -5.23 8.70
N TRP A 168 -8.33 -4.14 9.46
CA TRP A 168 -7.40 -3.78 10.51
C TRP A 168 -7.38 -4.84 11.62
N ARG A 169 -8.54 -5.21 12.16
CA ARG A 169 -8.66 -6.25 13.19
C ARG A 169 -8.07 -7.57 12.69
N THR A 170 -8.49 -8.07 11.53
CA THR A 170 -8.03 -9.34 10.97
C THR A 170 -6.52 -9.36 10.68
N ARG A 171 -5.95 -8.24 10.24
CA ARG A 171 -4.50 -8.11 10.05
C ARG A 171 -3.74 -8.24 11.37
N ASN A 172 -4.26 -7.62 12.43
CA ASN A 172 -3.60 -7.53 13.73
C ASN A 172 -3.93 -8.69 14.69
N MET A 173 -4.90 -9.56 14.34
CA MET A 173 -5.35 -10.67 15.19
C MET A 173 -4.33 -11.81 15.35
N GLY A 174 -3.24 -11.81 14.57
CA GLY A 174 -2.12 -12.74 14.78
C GLY A 174 -1.34 -13.09 13.52
N TYR A 175 -0.35 -13.96 13.69
CA TYR A 175 0.58 -14.35 12.63
C TYR A 175 0.07 -15.48 11.72
N LYS A 176 -1.12 -16.04 11.98
CA LYS A 176 -1.64 -17.23 11.28
C LYS A 176 -2.16 -16.96 9.86
N ASN A 177 -2.14 -15.71 9.40
CA ASN A 177 -2.58 -15.35 8.05
C ASN A 177 -1.58 -15.82 6.96
N ILE A 178 -0.31 -15.97 7.31
CA ILE A 178 0.77 -16.35 6.39
C ILE A 178 1.47 -17.58 6.97
N ILE A 179 1.61 -18.62 6.15
CA ILE A 179 2.45 -19.78 6.47
C ILE A 179 3.83 -19.49 5.91
N TYR A 180 4.86 -19.62 6.74
CA TYR A 180 6.24 -19.58 6.28
C TYR A 180 6.82 -20.99 6.27
N ILE A 181 7.58 -21.31 5.22
CA ILE A 181 8.22 -22.60 5.05
C ILE A 181 9.71 -22.37 4.83
N GLY A 182 10.50 -22.78 5.81
CA GLY A 182 11.95 -22.79 5.76
C GLY A 182 12.44 -24.03 5.02
N LYS A 183 13.48 -23.83 4.22
CA LYS A 183 14.11 -24.87 3.42
C LYS A 183 15.52 -25.09 3.96
N PHE A 184 15.78 -26.26 4.53
CA PHE A 184 17.06 -26.68 5.13
C PHE A 184 17.83 -27.67 4.24
N LEU A 185 19.13 -27.45 4.04
CA LEU A 185 19.94 -28.27 3.15
C LEU A 185 20.63 -29.38 3.95
N ASN A 186 20.31 -30.63 3.62
CA ASN A 186 20.98 -31.78 4.20
C ASN A 186 21.72 -32.51 3.09
N LYS A 187 23.02 -32.24 2.95
CA LYS A 187 23.85 -32.70 1.83
C LYS A 187 23.23 -32.23 0.49
N THR A 188 22.60 -33.13 -0.26
CA THR A 188 21.91 -32.84 -1.52
C THR A 188 20.39 -32.79 -1.39
N GLN A 189 19.84 -33.14 -0.22
CA GLN A 189 18.41 -33.18 0.02
C GLN A 189 17.89 -31.89 0.60
N GLU A 190 16.65 -31.56 0.25
CA GLU A 190 15.97 -30.35 0.69
C GLU A 190 14.87 -30.73 1.67
N ILE A 191 14.98 -30.25 2.90
CA ILE A 191 14.01 -30.53 3.95
C ILE A 191 13.22 -29.27 4.23
N HIS A 192 11.89 -29.40 4.26
CA HIS A 192 10.97 -28.29 4.43
C HIS A 192 10.39 -28.33 5.84
N LYS A 193 10.46 -27.21 6.55
CA LYS A 193 9.93 -27.08 7.91
C LYS A 193 9.14 -25.80 8.05
N GLU A 194 8.11 -25.84 8.89
CA GLU A 194 7.30 -24.67 9.19
C GLU A 194 8.13 -23.63 9.95
N CYS A 195 7.90 -22.37 9.62
CA CYS A 195 8.53 -21.23 10.25
C CYS A 195 7.49 -20.14 10.55
N GLY A 196 7.86 -19.19 11.40
CA GLY A 196 7.02 -18.04 11.71
C GLY A 196 7.58 -17.19 12.85
N PHE A 197 6.93 -16.05 13.07
CA PHE A 197 7.20 -15.18 14.24
C PHE A 197 6.65 -15.75 15.54
N SER A 198 5.75 -16.74 15.44
CA SER A 198 5.18 -17.48 16.56
C SER A 198 4.81 -18.87 16.07
N LEU A 199 5.35 -19.90 16.73
CA LEU A 199 5.08 -21.30 16.42
C LEU A 199 4.44 -21.98 17.64
N GLU A 200 3.28 -22.58 17.45
CA GLU A 200 2.56 -23.35 18.49
C GLU A 200 3.03 -24.81 18.47
N SER A 201 4.33 -25.05 18.72
CA SER A 201 4.90 -26.40 18.76
C SER A 201 5.87 -26.56 19.93
N GLN A 202 5.87 -27.75 20.53
CA GLN A 202 6.83 -28.17 21.55
C GLN A 202 8.11 -28.79 20.96
N GLU A 203 8.19 -28.94 19.62
CA GLU A 203 9.40 -29.42 18.94
C GLU A 203 10.57 -28.43 19.12
N GLU A 204 11.80 -28.93 18.99
CA GLU A 204 13.00 -28.09 18.99
C GLU A 204 12.94 -27.09 17.83
N GLN A 205 13.32 -25.84 18.10
CA GLN A 205 13.20 -24.74 17.14
C GLN A 205 14.57 -24.11 16.87
N CYS A 206 14.77 -23.72 15.62
CA CYS A 206 15.84 -22.83 15.21
C CYS A 206 15.40 -21.39 15.41
N GLU A 207 16.16 -20.63 16.18
CA GLU A 207 15.95 -19.21 16.42
C GLU A 207 16.83 -18.34 15.51
N TYR A 208 16.21 -17.39 14.83
CA TYR A 208 16.86 -16.36 14.03
C TYR A 208 16.50 -15.00 14.63
N ALA A 209 17.41 -14.47 15.44
CA ALA A 209 17.23 -13.21 16.15
C ALA A 209 17.95 -12.06 15.45
N ASP A 210 17.22 -10.98 15.14
CA ASP A 210 17.79 -9.68 14.88
C ASP A 210 17.89 -8.89 16.18
N LYS A 211 19.08 -8.91 16.78
CA LYS A 211 19.35 -8.23 18.05
C LYS A 211 19.29 -6.70 17.95
N ILE A 212 19.41 -6.13 16.77
CA ILE A 212 19.39 -4.67 16.58
C ILE A 212 17.96 -4.15 16.72
N HIS A 213 17.01 -4.89 16.14
CA HIS A 213 15.60 -4.51 16.11
C HIS A 213 14.73 -5.29 17.11
N GLY A 214 15.31 -6.27 17.80
CA GLY A 214 14.60 -7.11 18.77
C GLY A 214 13.57 -8.03 18.11
N GLU A 215 13.78 -8.38 16.84
CA GLU A 215 12.88 -9.24 16.07
C GLU A 215 13.36 -10.69 16.12
N PHE A 216 12.43 -11.60 16.34
CA PHE A 216 12.71 -13.04 16.41
C PHE A 216 11.88 -13.78 15.38
N PHE A 217 12.51 -14.72 14.70
CA PHE A 217 11.87 -15.60 13.75
C PHE A 217 12.29 -17.03 14.01
N TYR A 218 11.34 -17.96 13.92
CA TYR A 218 11.57 -19.34 14.32
C TYR A 218 11.27 -20.29 13.18
N CYS A 219 11.97 -21.42 13.14
CA CYS A 219 11.65 -22.55 12.28
C CYS A 219 11.71 -23.84 13.09
N LEU A 220 10.83 -24.80 12.81
CA LEU A 220 10.96 -26.14 13.37
C LEU A 220 12.29 -26.76 12.92
N LYS A 221 13.08 -27.28 13.86
CA LYS A 221 14.40 -27.82 13.56
C LYS A 221 14.26 -29.19 12.88
N PRO A 222 14.88 -29.42 11.71
CA PRO A 222 14.93 -30.74 11.13
C PRO A 222 15.86 -31.67 11.91
N GLN A 223 15.49 -32.94 12.03
CA GLN A 223 16.29 -33.94 12.74
C GLN A 223 17.66 -34.09 12.08
N ASN A 224 18.73 -34.04 12.88
CA ASN A 224 20.13 -34.16 12.45
C ASN A 224 20.57 -33.09 11.42
N VAL A 225 19.91 -31.94 11.37
CA VAL A 225 20.28 -30.82 10.49
C VAL A 225 20.50 -29.56 11.32
N PRO A 226 21.65 -28.88 11.18
CA PRO A 226 21.92 -27.64 11.91
C PRO A 226 21.03 -26.49 11.42
N CYS A 227 20.76 -25.52 12.27
CA CYS A 227 19.90 -24.38 11.95
C CYS A 227 20.49 -23.48 10.86
N GLU A 228 21.82 -23.42 10.80
CA GLU A 228 22.59 -22.69 9.78
C GLU A 228 22.40 -23.27 8.37
N ALA A 229 21.83 -24.47 8.24
CA ALA A 229 21.49 -25.07 6.96
C ALA A 229 20.22 -24.47 6.32
N LEU A 230 19.53 -23.53 6.98
CA LEU A 230 18.47 -22.76 6.34
C LEU A 230 19.04 -21.96 5.19
N ILE A 231 18.56 -22.22 3.99
CA ILE A 231 19.04 -21.52 2.80
C ILE A 231 17.94 -20.87 1.98
N SER A 232 16.66 -21.07 2.31
CA SER A 232 15.57 -20.20 1.83
C SER A 232 14.36 -20.19 2.73
N LEU A 233 13.62 -19.09 2.65
CA LEU A 233 12.27 -18.99 3.19
C LEU A 233 11.26 -18.81 2.06
N MET A 234 10.12 -19.47 2.17
CA MET A 234 8.95 -19.23 1.34
C MET A 234 7.80 -18.77 2.21
N SER A 235 6.89 -17.99 1.66
CA SER A 235 5.62 -17.67 2.29
C SER A 235 4.45 -18.03 1.39
N GLN A 236 3.34 -18.43 2.00
CA GLN A 236 2.08 -18.66 1.32
C GLN A 236 0.93 -18.18 2.19
N ASN A 237 -0.13 -17.65 1.57
CA ASN A 237 -1.33 -17.28 2.30
C ASN A 237 -1.98 -18.54 2.86
N LYS A 238 -2.32 -18.52 4.16
CA LYS A 238 -3.15 -19.59 4.72
C LYS A 238 -4.57 -19.44 4.16
N ASN A 239 -5.25 -20.55 3.89
CA ASN A 239 -6.67 -20.53 3.58
C ASN A 239 -7.51 -20.34 4.86
N HIS A 240 -7.18 -19.30 5.62
CA HIS A 240 -7.80 -18.92 6.86
C HIS A 240 -7.84 -17.40 6.91
N ALA A 241 -8.99 -16.86 7.30
CA ALA A 241 -9.13 -15.45 7.59
C ALA A 241 -9.98 -15.35 8.85
N TYR A 242 -9.58 -14.47 9.77
CA TYR A 242 -10.35 -14.12 10.96
C TYR A 242 -11.57 -13.26 10.61
N LEU A 243 -12.36 -13.74 9.65
CA LEU A 243 -13.53 -13.08 9.08
C LEU A 243 -14.74 -14.00 9.25
N THR A 244 -15.81 -13.45 9.80
CA THR A 244 -17.13 -14.10 9.81
C THR A 244 -17.66 -14.22 8.37
N LYS A 245 -18.69 -15.07 8.16
CA LYS A 245 -19.37 -15.17 6.85
C LYS A 245 -19.89 -13.79 6.39
N LEU A 246 -20.38 -13.01 7.35
CA LEU A 246 -20.92 -11.68 7.13
C LEU A 246 -19.82 -10.70 6.65
N GLU A 247 -18.70 -10.65 7.36
CA GLU A 247 -17.56 -9.80 7.01
C GLU A 247 -16.95 -10.15 5.65
N LYS A 248 -16.88 -11.43 5.30
CA LYS A 248 -16.42 -11.87 3.97
C LYS A 248 -17.27 -11.27 2.84
N SER A 249 -18.57 -11.06 3.05
CA SER A 249 -19.45 -10.49 2.04
C SER A 249 -19.11 -9.03 1.71
N MET A 250 -18.52 -8.27 2.65
CA MET A 250 -18.06 -6.89 2.44
C MET A 250 -16.88 -6.81 1.45
N PHE A 251 -16.13 -7.91 1.29
CA PHE A 251 -14.96 -7.98 0.41
C PHE A 251 -15.24 -8.68 -0.92
N THR A 252 -16.51 -8.82 -1.28
CA THR A 252 -16.91 -9.25 -2.62
C THR A 252 -16.62 -8.15 -3.63
N ARG A 253 -16.23 -8.52 -4.86
CA ARG A 253 -15.78 -7.56 -5.88
C ARG A 253 -16.82 -6.48 -6.21
N SER A 254 -18.11 -6.79 -6.10
CA SER A 254 -19.21 -5.84 -6.31
C SER A 254 -19.25 -4.72 -5.28
N ASN A 255 -18.64 -4.92 -4.10
CA ASN A 255 -18.67 -4.00 -2.96
C ASN A 255 -17.34 -3.28 -2.76
N ILE A 256 -16.34 -3.52 -3.62
CA ILE A 256 -15.00 -2.91 -3.53
C ILE A 256 -14.80 -1.97 -4.71
N GLY A 257 -14.34 -0.76 -4.43
CA GLY A 257 -13.96 0.18 -5.47
C GLY A 257 -15.17 0.73 -6.23
N VAL A 258 -16.21 1.11 -5.50
CA VAL A 258 -17.45 1.66 -6.06
C VAL A 258 -17.30 3.16 -6.26
N GLU A 259 -17.60 3.65 -7.47
CA GLU A 259 -17.55 5.08 -7.81
C GLU A 259 -18.66 5.84 -7.06
N ILE A 260 -18.29 6.98 -6.46
CA ILE A 260 -19.23 7.93 -5.86
C ILE A 260 -19.69 8.91 -6.94
N GLY A 261 -20.99 9.15 -7.01
CA GLY A 261 -21.56 10.10 -7.96
C GLY A 261 -21.12 11.54 -7.69
N ILE A 262 -20.55 12.20 -8.70
CA ILE A 262 -20.25 13.64 -8.67
C ILE A 262 -21.16 14.40 -9.63
N ASN A 263 -21.63 15.57 -9.19
CA ASN A 263 -22.53 16.44 -9.96
C ASN A 263 -21.91 16.95 -11.27
N VAL A 264 -20.62 17.27 -11.25
CA VAL A 264 -19.85 17.73 -12.42
C VAL A 264 -18.64 16.83 -12.57
N LYS A 265 -18.61 16.06 -13.68
CA LYS A 265 -17.56 15.06 -13.92
C LYS A 265 -16.30 15.62 -14.58
N GLU A 266 -16.42 16.78 -15.23
CA GLU A 266 -15.37 17.34 -16.07
C GLU A 266 -15.32 18.87 -15.90
N VAL A 267 -14.11 19.41 -15.80
CA VAL A 267 -13.84 20.85 -15.71
C VAL A 267 -12.83 21.26 -16.78
N ALA A 268 -13.00 22.46 -17.34
CA ALA A 268 -12.09 23.02 -18.32
C ALA A 268 -10.97 23.81 -17.62
N VAL A 269 -9.72 23.45 -17.89
CA VAL A 269 -8.53 24.13 -17.37
C VAL A 269 -7.79 24.84 -18.49
N LEU A 270 -7.49 26.12 -18.32
CA LEU A 270 -6.88 26.99 -19.30
C LEU A 270 -5.51 27.49 -18.84
N LYS A 271 -4.65 27.83 -19.79
CA LYS A 271 -3.49 28.68 -19.53
C LYS A 271 -3.94 30.12 -19.35
N CYS A 272 -4.07 30.55 -18.10
CA CYS A 272 -4.35 31.94 -17.78
C CYS A 272 -3.05 32.75 -17.75
N GLN A 273 -3.11 34.02 -18.14
CA GLN A 273 -2.00 34.97 -17.95
C GLN A 273 -1.87 35.28 -16.46
N ARG A 274 -1.13 34.43 -15.75
CA ARG A 274 -0.54 34.78 -14.46
C ARG A 274 0.90 35.16 -14.73
N ASN A 275 1.38 36.22 -14.07
CA ASN A 275 2.81 36.51 -13.95
C ASN A 275 3.43 35.41 -13.07
N SER A 276 3.48 34.17 -13.56
CA SER A 276 4.10 33.07 -12.86
C SER A 276 5.59 33.20 -13.07
N THR A 277 6.29 33.76 -12.10
CA THR A 277 7.71 33.50 -11.93
C THR A 277 7.87 31.98 -11.95
N ILE A 278 8.59 31.46 -12.94
CA ILE A 278 8.90 30.03 -13.02
C ILE A 278 9.66 29.70 -11.74
N GLU A 279 8.99 29.03 -10.80
CA GLU A 279 9.62 28.62 -9.56
C GLU A 279 10.68 27.56 -9.91
N VAL A 280 11.95 27.95 -9.82
CA VAL A 280 13.07 27.08 -10.14
C VAL A 280 13.19 26.05 -9.01
N LYS A 281 12.65 24.85 -9.25
CA LYS A 281 12.74 23.74 -8.30
C LYS A 281 14.18 23.26 -8.19
N PRO A 282 14.69 22.96 -6.98
CA PRO A 282 16.00 22.36 -6.83
C PRO A 282 16.03 20.97 -7.46
N LYS A 283 17.21 20.52 -7.90
CA LYS A 283 17.40 19.11 -8.31
C LYS A 283 17.06 18.18 -7.15
N CYS A 284 16.35 17.08 -7.44
CA CYS A 284 15.99 16.10 -6.41
C CYS A 284 17.25 15.49 -5.75
N ARG A 285 17.21 15.32 -4.42
CA ARG A 285 18.28 14.72 -3.61
C ARG A 285 17.72 13.66 -2.67
N ILE A 286 18.58 12.74 -2.24
CA ILE A 286 18.23 11.73 -1.24
C ILE A 286 17.89 12.45 0.09
N GLY A 287 16.87 11.97 0.79
CA GLY A 287 16.45 12.52 2.08
C GLY A 287 15.50 13.72 2.02
N MET A 288 15.08 14.15 0.83
CA MET A 288 14.03 15.16 0.69
C MET A 288 12.67 14.62 1.19
N SER A 289 11.87 15.50 1.79
CA SER A 289 10.51 15.18 2.23
C SER A 289 9.51 15.59 1.16
N PRO A 290 8.92 14.65 0.41
CA PRO A 290 7.90 14.99 -0.58
C PRO A 290 6.64 15.51 0.12
N PRO A 291 6.00 16.59 -0.38
CA PRO A 291 4.67 16.96 0.05
C PRO A 291 3.64 15.94 -0.44
N PHE A 292 2.42 16.01 0.11
CA PHE A 292 1.28 15.26 -0.40
C PHE A 292 0.18 16.22 -0.88
N PRO A 293 -0.25 16.11 -2.16
CA PRO A 293 0.25 15.21 -3.20
C PRO A 293 1.68 15.53 -3.67
N GLY A 294 2.43 14.53 -4.13
CA GLY A 294 3.85 14.69 -4.48
C GLY A 294 4.14 15.16 -5.91
N GLY A 295 3.15 15.08 -6.80
CA GLY A 295 3.35 15.25 -8.23
C GLY A 295 2.10 14.96 -9.05
N TYR A 296 2.26 15.01 -10.37
CA TYR A 296 1.25 14.65 -11.35
C TYR A 296 1.91 14.00 -12.57
N PHE A 297 1.16 13.18 -13.29
CA PHE A 297 1.52 12.70 -14.62
C PHE A 297 1.03 13.70 -15.67
N LEU A 298 1.83 13.91 -16.70
CA LEU A 298 1.47 14.60 -17.94
C LEU A 298 2.26 13.97 -19.09
N ASN A 299 1.59 13.66 -20.20
CA ASN A 299 2.17 12.93 -21.34
C ASN A 299 2.86 11.62 -20.93
N ASN A 300 2.27 10.90 -19.95
CA ASN A 300 2.84 9.68 -19.35
C ASN A 300 4.19 9.89 -18.61
N VAL A 301 4.59 11.13 -18.35
CA VAL A 301 5.79 11.48 -17.59
C VAL A 301 5.40 11.98 -16.20
N TRP A 302 6.09 11.51 -15.17
CA TRP A 302 5.89 11.96 -13.80
C TRP A 302 6.60 13.30 -13.55
N HIS A 303 5.84 14.30 -13.12
CA HIS A 303 6.31 15.63 -12.73
C HIS A 303 6.19 15.81 -11.22
N SER A 304 7.32 15.99 -10.54
CA SER A 304 7.36 16.29 -9.10
C SER A 304 6.96 17.75 -8.82
N LEU A 305 6.20 17.98 -7.75
CA LEU A 305 5.85 19.33 -7.30
C LEU A 305 6.98 20.02 -6.53
N PHE A 306 7.93 19.27 -5.95
CA PHE A 306 8.89 19.80 -4.96
C PHE A 306 10.35 19.77 -5.41
N CYS A 307 10.67 19.05 -6.48
CA CYS A 307 12.04 19.00 -7.00
C CYS A 307 12.03 18.70 -8.50
N ASN A 308 13.13 19.00 -9.18
CA ASN A 308 13.33 18.68 -10.59
C ASN A 308 13.99 17.30 -10.72
N LEU A 309 13.29 16.38 -11.38
CA LEU A 309 13.79 15.04 -11.66
C LEU A 309 14.73 15.08 -12.86
N THR A 310 15.78 14.27 -12.82
CA THR A 310 16.62 14.07 -14.01
C THR A 310 15.87 13.15 -14.96
N SER A 311 15.62 13.60 -16.19
CA SER A 311 15.09 12.74 -17.24
C SER A 311 16.23 11.93 -17.84
N TYR A 312 16.10 10.61 -17.84
CA TYR A 312 17.02 9.71 -18.54
C TYR A 312 16.48 9.39 -19.94
N GLU A 313 16.35 10.44 -20.75
CA GLU A 313 15.92 10.35 -22.15
C GLU A 313 17.06 10.84 -23.05
N PRO A 314 17.53 10.01 -24.02
CA PRO A 314 17.08 8.64 -24.31
C PRO A 314 17.52 7.62 -23.25
N LEU A 315 16.85 6.46 -23.23
CA LEU A 315 17.16 5.32 -22.35
C LEU A 315 18.63 4.90 -22.35
N SER A 316 19.43 5.19 -23.39
CA SER A 316 20.86 4.88 -23.38
C SER A 316 21.61 5.53 -22.21
N GLN A 317 21.17 6.70 -21.75
CA GLN A 317 21.78 7.38 -20.60
C GLN A 317 21.66 6.58 -19.30
N ILE A 318 20.55 5.84 -19.11
CA ILE A 318 20.39 5.01 -17.91
C ILE A 318 21.33 3.79 -17.94
N ASN A 319 21.55 3.21 -19.13
CA ASN A 319 22.46 2.07 -19.29
C ASN A 319 23.90 2.46 -18.94
N GLU A 320 24.34 3.64 -19.37
CA GLU A 320 25.65 4.18 -19.02
C GLU A 320 25.73 4.47 -17.51
N CYS A 321 24.71 5.12 -16.94
CA CYS A 321 24.63 5.42 -15.51
C CYS A 321 24.73 4.16 -14.62
N LEU A 322 24.12 3.06 -15.05
CA LEU A 322 24.10 1.81 -14.30
C LEU A 322 25.25 0.85 -14.66
N SER A 323 26.06 1.18 -15.66
CA SER A 323 27.17 0.34 -16.12
C SER A 323 28.17 0.08 -14.98
N GLY A 324 28.55 -1.19 -14.79
CA GLY A 324 29.47 -1.62 -13.75
C GLY A 324 28.95 -1.49 -12.31
N LYS A 325 27.65 -1.22 -12.11
CA LYS A 325 27.04 -1.09 -10.77
C LYS A 325 26.21 -2.31 -10.40
N MET A 326 26.29 -2.69 -9.13
CA MET A 326 25.39 -3.68 -8.52
C MET A 326 24.17 -2.96 -7.92
N ILE A 327 22.97 -3.37 -8.31
CA ILE A 327 21.72 -2.79 -7.81
C ILE A 327 21.08 -3.78 -6.85
N TYR A 328 20.88 -3.34 -5.61
CA TYR A 328 20.16 -4.11 -4.60
C TYR A 328 18.73 -3.60 -4.51
N LEU A 329 17.76 -4.46 -4.82
CA LEU A 329 16.34 -4.15 -4.74
C LEU A 329 15.73 -4.93 -3.59
N MET A 330 15.18 -4.21 -2.62
CA MET A 330 14.60 -4.78 -1.42
C MET A 330 13.29 -4.09 -1.10
N GLY A 331 12.24 -4.87 -0.88
CA GLY A 331 10.94 -4.36 -0.46
C GLY A 331 9.85 -5.38 -0.70
N ASP A 332 8.62 -4.89 -0.78
CA ASP A 332 7.42 -5.70 -0.89
C ASP A 332 7.14 -6.14 -2.35
N SER A 333 5.91 -6.61 -2.58
CA SER A 333 5.44 -7.03 -3.90
C SER A 333 5.53 -5.96 -4.99
N THR A 334 5.63 -4.67 -4.64
CA THR A 334 5.86 -3.58 -5.60
C THR A 334 7.31 -3.58 -6.07
N ILE A 335 8.28 -3.79 -5.17
CA ILE A 335 9.69 -3.93 -5.57
C ILE A 335 9.90 -5.19 -6.41
N ARG A 336 9.17 -6.28 -6.13
CA ARG A 336 9.19 -7.47 -7.00
C ARG A 336 8.80 -7.13 -8.45
N GLN A 337 7.77 -6.32 -8.65
CA GLN A 337 7.38 -5.88 -10.01
C GLN A 337 8.50 -5.11 -10.69
N TRP A 338 9.24 -4.26 -9.96
CA TRP A 338 10.42 -3.56 -10.49
C TRP A 338 11.57 -4.51 -10.85
N ILE A 339 11.83 -5.53 -10.00
CA ILE A 339 12.84 -6.58 -10.27
C ILE A 339 12.51 -7.30 -11.58
N GLU A 340 11.23 -7.59 -11.84
CA GLU A 340 10.77 -8.24 -13.06
C GLU A 340 10.74 -7.29 -14.27
N PHE A 341 10.54 -6.00 -14.05
CA PHE A 341 10.42 -4.99 -15.10
C PHE A 341 11.77 -4.48 -15.59
N PHE A 342 12.73 -4.20 -14.72
CA PHE A 342 14.00 -3.57 -15.10
C PHE A 342 14.81 -4.34 -16.14
N PRO A 343 14.97 -5.68 -16.08
CA PRO A 343 15.68 -6.42 -17.11
C PRO A 343 14.97 -6.37 -18.48
N LYS A 344 13.65 -6.15 -18.52
CA LYS A 344 12.88 -5.99 -19.77
C LYS A 344 13.14 -4.63 -20.41
N LEU A 345 13.37 -3.60 -19.59
CA LEU A 345 13.67 -2.24 -20.05
C LEU A 345 15.15 -2.06 -20.41
N MET A 346 16.06 -2.59 -19.59
CA MET A 346 17.51 -2.42 -19.70
C MET A 346 18.16 -3.78 -19.92
N LYS A 347 18.38 -4.15 -21.18
CA LYS A 347 18.93 -5.48 -21.55
C LYS A 347 20.34 -5.75 -21.01
N THR A 348 21.06 -4.72 -20.61
CA THR A 348 22.40 -4.83 -19.99
C THR A 348 22.33 -5.23 -18.52
N LEU A 349 21.18 -5.10 -17.86
CA LEU A 349 21.01 -5.56 -16.49
C LEU A 349 20.79 -7.07 -16.47
N ILE A 350 21.77 -7.77 -15.95
CA ILE A 350 21.66 -9.20 -15.66
C ILE A 350 21.04 -9.30 -14.28
N LEU A 351 19.84 -9.88 -14.20
CA LEU A 351 19.28 -10.26 -12.91
C LEU A 351 20.17 -11.37 -12.35
N LEU A 352 20.99 -11.01 -11.37
CA LEU A 352 21.74 -11.97 -10.56
C LEU A 352 20.78 -12.64 -9.59
N ASN A 353 19.84 -13.40 -10.15
CA ASN A 353 18.97 -14.22 -9.35
C ASN A 353 19.79 -15.40 -8.87
N ARG A 354 20.01 -15.50 -7.55
CA ARG A 354 20.55 -16.73 -6.96
C ARG A 354 19.56 -17.90 -7.06
N ASN A 355 18.43 -17.79 -7.77
CA ASN A 355 17.54 -18.90 -8.06
C ASN A 355 17.01 -18.99 -9.50
N PRO A 356 17.35 -20.07 -10.25
CA PRO A 356 16.89 -20.29 -11.62
C PRO A 356 15.40 -20.68 -11.78
N SER A 357 14.69 -20.98 -10.69
CA SER A 357 13.35 -21.61 -10.76
C SER A 357 12.19 -20.68 -11.12
N TYR A 358 12.47 -19.45 -11.57
CA TYR A 358 11.47 -18.45 -11.97
C TYR A 358 11.22 -18.36 -13.50
N ILE A 359 11.86 -19.19 -14.32
CA ILE A 359 11.84 -19.04 -15.80
C ILE A 359 11.02 -20.14 -16.53
N GLN A 360 10.31 -21.04 -15.85
CA GLN A 360 9.42 -21.97 -16.56
C GLN A 360 7.94 -21.59 -16.42
N ALA A 361 7.49 -20.92 -17.50
CA ALA A 361 6.14 -20.81 -18.10
C ALA A 361 4.96 -20.47 -17.18
#